data_AF-A0A314XN55-F1
#
_entry.id   AF-A0A314XN55-F1
#
_cell.length_a   1.000
_cell.length_b   1.000
_cell.length_c   1.000
_cell.angle_alpha   90.00
_cell.angle_beta   90.00
_cell.angle_gamma   90.00
#
_symmetry.space_group_name_H-M   'P 1'
#
loop_
_entity.id
_entity.type
_entity.pdbx_description
1 polymer ?
#
loop_
_entity_poly.entity_id
_entity_poly.type
_entity_poly.pdbx_seq_one_letter_code
_entity_poly.pdbx_strand_id
1 'polypeptide(L)'
;MWMTMVYLTEVWKLNFTHAAAIVNLYWAIVAILPVGLQFLVDAFMGNYWMVLVSSFAYSAGLGFLSMSTPPVLAGATGTCSAYEPECIGQGQKILFYTAVALIAVGMSGHLTSLGEFIAEQFMDSQSDLEDSMPCHFFLSFLMVILVPIAGVFAIYYIKPWSIRYGIPAICTLVATLIFLTGSCSYHTHRAQGSPLTTLFRVFVASASKIFRRCPRDASQLYERRDDGYQISHTPCLRCLDKAAIILATQPLEQQQNNRWRLCRVTEVEETKSILCLIPICTTFILMGVVSSIGNTYFIEQGNPHESQSWTHKGSSSNPSMVL
;
A
#
# COMPACT_ATOMS: atom_id res chain seq x y z
N MET A 1 -9.54 -5.01 9.36
CA MET A 1 -9.98 -6.01 8.36
C MET A 1 -10.19 -7.42 8.91
N TRP A 2 -9.44 -7.89 9.90
CA TRP A 2 -9.70 -9.23 10.48
C TRP A 2 -11.13 -9.38 11.03
N MET A 3 -11.64 -8.36 11.72
CA MET A 3 -13.04 -8.31 12.15
C MET A 3 -14.05 -8.29 10.99
N THR A 4 -13.65 -7.83 9.80
CA THR A 4 -14.49 -7.79 8.60
C THR A 4 -14.78 -9.21 8.09
N MET A 5 -13.84 -10.14 8.24
CA MET A 5 -14.07 -11.54 7.91
C MET A 5 -15.23 -12.11 8.74
N VAL A 6 -15.17 -11.94 10.06
CA VAL A 6 -16.22 -12.37 10.99
C VAL A 6 -17.54 -11.65 10.71
N TYR A 7 -17.52 -10.37 10.36
CA TYR A 7 -18.73 -9.62 10.00
C TYR A 7 -19.41 -10.18 8.74
N LEU A 8 -18.63 -10.53 7.71
CA LEU A 8 -19.15 -11.09 6.47
C LEU A 8 -19.70 -12.52 6.64
N THR A 9 -19.09 -13.34 7.50
CA THR A 9 -19.58 -14.70 7.76
C THR A 9 -20.75 -14.72 8.75
N GLU A 10 -20.69 -13.93 9.82
CA GLU A 10 -21.70 -13.99 10.89
C GLU A 10 -22.94 -13.13 10.62
N VAL A 11 -22.77 -11.93 10.05
CA VAL A 11 -23.87 -10.97 9.83
C VAL A 11 -24.40 -11.07 8.40
N TRP A 12 -23.51 -11.03 7.40
CA TRP A 12 -23.93 -11.15 6.00
C TRP A 12 -24.27 -12.60 5.61
N LYS A 13 -23.93 -13.58 6.45
CA LYS A 13 -24.11 -15.02 6.19
C LYS A 13 -23.55 -15.44 4.82
N LEU A 14 -22.45 -14.82 4.39
CA LEU A 14 -21.75 -15.23 3.17
C LEU A 14 -21.01 -16.53 3.40
N ASN A 15 -20.91 -17.34 2.34
CA ASN A 15 -20.01 -18.49 2.34
C ASN A 15 -18.58 -18.05 2.64
N PHE A 16 -17.86 -18.85 3.43
CA PHE A 16 -16.47 -18.58 3.82
C PHE A 16 -15.59 -18.21 2.61
N THR A 17 -15.72 -18.97 1.51
CA THR A 17 -14.95 -18.73 0.27
C THR A 17 -15.21 -17.35 -0.33
N HIS A 18 -16.45 -16.85 -0.27
CA HIS A 18 -16.80 -15.52 -0.78
C HIS A 18 -16.29 -14.41 0.15
N ALA A 19 -16.43 -14.59 1.47
CA ALA A 19 -15.91 -13.63 2.44
C ALA A 19 -14.37 -13.53 2.36
N ALA A 20 -13.68 -14.67 2.27
CA ALA A 20 -12.24 -14.74 2.08
C ALA A 20 -11.79 -14.07 0.78
N ALA A 21 -12.53 -14.25 -0.32
CA ALA A 21 -12.23 -13.59 -1.59
C ALA A 21 -12.26 -12.06 -1.47
N ILE A 22 -13.26 -11.50 -0.77
CA ILE A 22 -13.36 -10.05 -0.52
C ILE A 22 -12.16 -9.55 0.29
N VAL A 23 -11.82 -10.22 1.39
CA VAL A 23 -10.72 -9.83 2.28
C VAL A 23 -9.36 -9.96 1.58
N ASN A 24 -9.15 -11.04 0.82
CA ASN A 24 -7.91 -11.24 0.06
C ASN A 24 -7.76 -10.21 -1.06
N LEU A 25 -8.86 -9.85 -1.74
CA LEU A 25 -8.84 -8.79 -2.75
C LEU A 25 -8.44 -7.44 -2.13
N TYR A 26 -8.96 -7.11 -0.94
CA TYR A 26 -8.53 -5.92 -0.21
C TYR A 26 -7.02 -5.93 0.05
N TRP A 27 -6.46 -7.02 0.59
CA TRP A 27 -5.03 -7.09 0.88
C TRP A 27 -4.17 -7.05 -0.39
N ALA A 28 -4.65 -7.64 -1.48
CA ALA A 28 -3.98 -7.55 -2.78
C ALA A 28 -3.94 -6.11 -3.29
N ILE A 29 -5.04 -5.37 -3.18
CA ILE A 29 -5.08 -3.94 -3.53
C ILE A 29 -4.10 -3.17 -2.64
N VAL A 30 -4.13 -3.38 -1.32
CA VAL A 30 -3.25 -2.67 -0.39
C VAL A 30 -1.77 -2.92 -0.67
N ALA A 31 -1.42 -4.10 -1.20
CA ALA A 31 -0.05 -4.45 -1.57
C ALA A 31 0.41 -3.84 -2.91
N ILE A 32 -0.48 -3.70 -3.90
CA ILE A 32 -0.12 -3.25 -5.25
C ILE A 32 -0.27 -1.73 -5.42
N LEU A 33 -1.33 -1.17 -4.84
CA LEU A 33 -1.67 0.25 -4.97
C LEU A 33 -0.55 1.21 -4.53
N PRO A 34 0.29 0.92 -3.50
CA PRO A 34 1.41 1.77 -3.12
C PRO A 34 2.37 2.09 -4.27
N VAL A 35 2.55 1.20 -5.25
CA VAL A 35 3.42 1.45 -6.42
C VAL A 35 2.90 2.63 -7.25
N GLY A 36 1.58 2.66 -7.48
CA GLY A 36 0.94 3.75 -8.22
C GLY A 36 0.88 5.04 -7.41
N LEU A 37 0.70 4.94 -6.08
CA LEU A 37 0.69 6.11 -5.20
C LEU A 37 2.08 6.71 -5.03
N GLN A 38 3.14 5.90 -5.00
CA GLN A 38 4.53 6.39 -4.97
C GLN A 38 4.82 7.22 -6.22
N PHE A 39 4.38 6.78 -7.40
CA PHE A 39 4.49 7.59 -8.61
C PHE A 39 3.82 8.97 -8.45
N LEU A 40 2.62 9.00 -7.86
CA LEU A 40 1.88 10.24 -7.65
C LEU A 40 2.60 11.18 -6.65
N VAL A 41 3.18 10.60 -5.59
CA VAL A 41 4.01 11.30 -4.60
C VAL A 41 5.21 11.94 -5.28
N ASP A 42 6.02 11.13 -5.97
CA ASP A 42 7.28 11.58 -6.55
C ASP A 42 7.08 12.59 -7.68
N ALA A 43 5.97 12.48 -8.43
CA ALA A 43 5.73 13.29 -9.61
C ALA A 43 4.93 14.58 -9.33
N PHE A 44 4.03 14.59 -8.33
CA PHE A 44 3.05 15.67 -8.18
C PHE A 44 2.88 16.23 -6.77
N MET A 45 2.68 15.36 -5.76
CA MET A 45 2.13 15.80 -4.47
C MET A 45 3.16 15.87 -3.32
N GLY A 46 4.18 15.01 -3.33
CA GLY A 46 5.09 14.84 -2.20
C GLY A 46 4.47 14.10 -1.00
N ASN A 47 5.32 13.77 -0.03
CA ASN A 47 4.99 12.86 1.08
C ASN A 47 3.92 13.43 2.02
N TYR A 48 4.04 14.69 2.44
CA TYR A 48 3.08 15.34 3.33
C TYR A 48 1.63 15.29 2.79
N TRP A 49 1.42 15.71 1.54
CA TRP A 49 0.09 15.74 0.94
C TRP A 49 -0.50 14.35 0.76
N MET A 50 0.32 13.36 0.42
CA MET A 50 -0.11 11.98 0.30
C MET A 50 -0.56 11.43 1.66
N VAL A 51 0.21 11.64 2.73
CA VAL A 51 -0.17 11.27 4.10
C VAL A 51 -1.46 11.96 4.51
N LEU A 52 -1.63 13.25 4.19
CA LEU A 52 -2.84 13.99 4.54
C LEU A 52 -4.09 13.44 3.85
N VAL A 53 -4.07 13.32 2.52
CA VAL A 53 -5.21 12.84 1.72
C VAL A 53 -5.55 11.39 2.08
N SER A 54 -4.54 10.54 2.27
CA SER A 54 -4.74 9.15 2.69
C SER A 54 -5.32 9.03 4.10
N SER A 55 -4.94 9.89 5.03
CA SER A 55 -5.50 9.92 6.39
C SER A 55 -6.99 10.27 6.38
N PHE A 56 -7.39 11.23 5.56
CA PHE A 56 -8.80 11.55 5.35
C PHE A 56 -9.56 10.41 4.68
N ALA A 57 -9.00 9.81 3.62
CA ALA A 57 -9.61 8.67 2.93
C ALA A 57 -9.80 7.47 3.88
N TYR A 58 -8.79 7.17 4.71
CA TYR A 58 -8.85 6.10 5.70
C TYR A 58 -9.93 6.35 6.74
N SER A 59 -9.97 7.57 7.31
CA SER A 59 -10.97 7.96 8.31
C SER A 59 -12.39 7.93 7.74
N ALA A 60 -12.60 8.48 6.55
CA ALA A 60 -13.88 8.45 5.85
C ALA A 60 -14.32 7.01 5.53
N GLY A 61 -13.39 6.17 5.07
CA GLY A 61 -13.65 4.76 4.80
C GLY A 61 -14.09 3.99 6.06
N LEU A 62 -13.44 4.19 7.21
CA LEU A 62 -13.88 3.60 8.47
C LEU A 62 -15.24 4.14 8.93
N GLY A 63 -15.51 5.43 8.70
CA GLY A 63 -16.82 6.03 8.95
C GLY A 63 -17.92 5.39 8.11
N PHE A 64 -17.72 5.24 6.81
CA PHE A 64 -18.66 4.56 5.91
C PHE A 64 -18.83 3.08 6.28
N LEU A 65 -17.77 2.42 6.74
CA LEU A 65 -17.85 1.04 7.23
C LEU A 65 -18.76 0.94 8.45
N SER A 66 -18.63 1.86 9.41
CA SER A 66 -19.52 1.94 10.57
C SER A 66 -20.97 2.23 10.15
N MET A 67 -21.18 3.18 9.24
CA MET A 67 -22.51 3.54 8.71
C MET A 67 -23.16 2.41 7.91
N SER A 68 -22.37 1.55 7.27
CA SER A 68 -22.88 0.39 6.52
C SER A 68 -23.57 -0.65 7.40
N THR A 69 -23.37 -0.59 8.72
CA THR A 69 -23.98 -1.55 9.64
C THR A 69 -25.50 -1.35 9.76
N PRO A 70 -26.30 -2.44 9.85
CA PRO A 70 -27.76 -2.35 9.81
C PRO A 70 -28.39 -1.34 10.80
N PRO A 71 -27.98 -1.28 12.08
CA PRO A 71 -28.64 -0.37 13.03
C PRO A 71 -28.47 1.12 12.72
N VAL A 72 -27.41 1.51 12.00
CA VAL A 72 -27.09 2.93 11.78
C VAL A 72 -27.93 3.51 10.64
N LEU A 73 -28.16 2.74 9.59
CA LEU A 73 -28.82 3.22 8.37
C LEU A 73 -30.27 2.74 8.20
N ALA A 74 -30.76 1.88 9.09
CA ALA A 74 -32.12 1.31 9.05
C ALA A 74 -33.22 2.35 8.82
N GLY A 75 -33.16 3.49 9.52
CA GLY A 75 -34.16 4.55 9.38
C GLY A 75 -34.15 5.27 8.01
N ALA A 76 -33.00 5.34 7.35
CA ALA A 76 -32.85 6.04 6.07
C ALA A 76 -33.11 5.13 4.86
N THR A 77 -32.82 3.83 4.98
CA THR A 77 -33.02 2.84 3.91
C THR A 77 -34.33 2.08 4.01
N GLY A 78 -35.08 2.24 5.11
CA GLY A 78 -36.31 1.50 5.37
C GLY A 78 -36.08 0.01 5.66
N THR A 79 -34.85 -0.39 6.01
CA THR A 79 -34.52 -1.77 6.37
C THR A 79 -34.66 -1.99 7.87
N CYS A 80 -34.69 -3.25 8.31
CA CYS A 80 -34.62 -3.58 9.74
C CYS A 80 -33.26 -3.20 10.36
N SER A 81 -33.21 -3.07 11.68
CA SER A 81 -32.01 -2.71 12.45
C SER A 81 -31.25 -3.91 13.02
N ALA A 82 -31.72 -5.13 12.80
CA ALA A 82 -31.07 -6.33 13.32
C ALA A 82 -29.80 -6.67 12.53
N TYR A 83 -28.85 -7.34 13.18
CA TYR A 83 -27.62 -7.84 12.54
C TYR A 83 -27.89 -9.15 11.79
N GLU A 84 -28.79 -9.06 10.80
CA GLU A 84 -29.26 -10.18 10.00
C GLU A 84 -29.08 -9.87 8.51
N PRO A 85 -28.91 -10.89 7.65
CA PRO A 85 -28.65 -10.69 6.23
C PRO A 85 -29.81 -9.97 5.52
N GLU A 86 -31.04 -10.16 5.99
CA GLU A 86 -32.25 -9.52 5.46
C GLU A 86 -32.27 -8.00 5.67
N CYS A 87 -31.57 -7.52 6.70
CA CYS A 87 -31.45 -6.10 7.02
C CYS A 87 -30.37 -5.39 6.19
N ILE A 88 -29.62 -6.11 5.36
CA ILE A 88 -28.55 -5.57 4.52
C ILE A 88 -29.10 -5.20 3.15
N GLY A 89 -29.65 -3.99 3.07
CA GLY A 89 -30.14 -3.40 1.84
C GLY A 89 -29.02 -2.98 0.86
N GLN A 90 -29.44 -2.50 -0.31
CA GLN A 90 -28.51 -2.04 -1.35
C GLN A 90 -27.64 -0.86 -0.89
N GLY A 91 -28.22 0.08 -0.11
CA GLY A 91 -27.48 1.23 0.42
C GLY A 91 -26.32 0.82 1.33
N GLN A 92 -26.56 -0.14 2.24
CA GLN A 92 -25.54 -0.70 3.12
C GLN A 92 -24.42 -1.39 2.33
N LYS A 93 -24.77 -2.14 1.27
CA LYS A 93 -23.79 -2.81 0.40
C LYS A 93 -22.90 -1.81 -0.34
N ILE A 94 -23.49 -0.76 -0.92
CA ILE A 94 -22.74 0.31 -1.62
C ILE A 94 -21.80 1.02 -0.64
N LEU A 95 -22.28 1.37 0.56
CA LEU A 95 -21.45 1.98 1.60
C LEU A 95 -20.32 1.06 2.06
N PHE A 96 -20.59 -0.24 2.20
CA PHE A 96 -19.57 -1.21 2.58
C PHE A 96 -18.46 -1.31 1.52
N TYR A 97 -18.78 -1.46 0.24
CA TYR A 97 -17.76 -1.59 -0.80
C TYR A 97 -16.99 -0.28 -1.03
N THR A 98 -17.67 0.87 -0.96
CA THR A 98 -17.00 2.18 -1.02
C THR A 98 -16.09 2.40 0.19
N ALA A 99 -16.51 1.98 1.39
CA ALA A 99 -15.69 1.99 2.59
C ALA A 99 -14.42 1.14 2.43
N VAL A 100 -14.55 -0.11 1.98
CA VAL A 100 -13.39 -1.01 1.77
C VAL A 100 -12.40 -0.41 0.76
N ALA A 101 -12.89 0.20 -0.31
CA ALA A 101 -12.04 0.89 -1.29
C ALA A 101 -11.31 2.10 -0.70
N LEU A 102 -12.02 2.97 0.04
CA LEU A 102 -11.42 4.14 0.70
C LEU A 102 -10.38 3.75 1.75
N ILE A 103 -10.67 2.71 2.54
CA ILE A 103 -9.73 2.18 3.53
C ILE A 103 -8.48 1.63 2.82
N ALA A 104 -8.64 0.94 1.68
CA ALA A 104 -7.50 0.44 0.92
C ALA A 104 -6.62 1.58 0.39
N VAL A 105 -7.22 2.62 -0.20
CA VAL A 105 -6.50 3.83 -0.66
C VAL A 105 -5.79 4.52 0.49
N GLY A 106 -6.47 4.70 1.64
CA GLY A 106 -5.90 5.33 2.82
C GLY A 106 -4.72 4.53 3.39
N MET A 107 -4.89 3.23 3.55
CA MET A 107 -3.83 2.35 4.06
C MET A 107 -2.62 2.31 3.11
N SER A 108 -2.85 2.19 1.80
CA SER A 108 -1.77 2.21 0.82
C SER A 108 -1.02 3.54 0.83
N GLY A 109 -1.71 4.67 0.93
CA GLY A 109 -1.05 5.97 1.00
C GLY A 109 -0.20 6.16 2.25
N HIS A 110 -0.64 5.63 3.39
CA HIS A 110 0.18 5.58 4.60
C HIS A 110 1.43 4.71 4.40
N LEU A 111 1.28 3.52 3.81
CA LEU A 111 2.42 2.63 3.53
C LEU A 111 3.44 3.27 2.59
N THR A 112 2.97 4.06 1.62
CA THR A 112 3.81 4.78 0.66
C THR A 112 4.62 5.90 1.32
N SER A 113 3.95 6.82 2.03
CA SER A 113 4.58 8.11 2.38
C SER A 113 4.77 8.37 3.86
N LEU A 114 4.15 7.61 4.77
CA LEU A 114 4.21 7.92 6.21
C LEU A 114 5.63 7.74 6.77
N GLY A 115 6.31 6.66 6.37
CA GLY A 115 7.68 6.38 6.82
C GLY A 115 8.67 7.42 6.30
N GLU A 116 8.59 7.77 5.02
CA GLU A 116 9.42 8.81 4.42
C GLU A 116 9.16 10.17 5.06
N PHE A 117 7.89 10.55 5.24
CA PHE A 117 7.52 11.80 5.91
C PHE A 117 8.10 11.90 7.33
N ILE A 118 8.01 10.81 8.11
CA ILE A 118 8.59 10.76 9.46
C ILE A 118 10.11 10.93 9.36
N ALA A 119 10.78 10.20 8.47
CA ALA A 119 12.22 10.33 8.28
C ALA A 119 12.62 11.78 7.97
N GLU A 120 11.90 12.45 7.06
CA GLU A 120 12.11 13.87 6.73
C GLU A 120 12.04 14.79 7.95
N GLN A 121 11.21 14.48 8.97
CA GLN A 121 11.13 15.30 10.19
C GLN A 121 12.30 15.09 11.15
N PHE A 122 12.92 13.90 11.14
CA PHE A 122 13.94 13.51 12.13
C PHE A 122 15.36 13.49 11.57
N MET A 123 15.57 13.72 10.27
CA MET A 123 16.90 13.72 9.64
C MET A 123 17.87 14.72 10.29
N ASP A 124 17.42 15.94 10.61
CA ASP A 124 18.28 16.96 11.21
C ASP A 124 18.53 16.75 12.72
N SER A 125 17.67 15.95 13.38
CA SER A 125 17.81 15.67 14.82
C SER A 125 18.82 14.56 15.15
N GLN A 126 19.23 13.76 14.16
CA GLN A 126 20.17 12.65 14.40
C GLN A 126 21.58 13.10 14.77
N SER A 127 22.01 14.31 14.41
CA SER A 127 23.34 14.82 14.78
C SER A 127 23.47 15.15 16.27
N ASP A 128 22.35 15.37 16.97
CA ASP A 128 22.35 15.92 18.33
C ASP A 128 21.98 14.87 19.40
N LEU A 129 21.68 13.63 18.98
CA LEU A 129 20.99 12.62 19.81
C LEU A 129 21.83 11.37 20.12
N GLU A 130 23.13 11.34 19.84
CA GLU A 130 23.98 10.14 20.05
C GLU A 130 24.10 9.69 21.53
N ASP A 131 23.80 10.54 22.52
CA ASP A 131 24.16 10.25 23.92
C ASP A 131 22.99 9.77 24.84
N SER A 132 21.75 9.67 24.36
CA SER A 132 20.61 9.22 25.22
C SER A 132 19.50 8.39 24.54
N MET A 133 19.72 7.93 23.31
CA MET A 133 18.65 7.43 22.43
C MET A 133 18.16 5.97 22.53
N PRO A 134 18.81 4.99 23.20
CA PRO A 134 18.30 3.61 23.12
C PRO A 134 16.94 3.45 23.81
N CYS A 135 16.74 4.10 24.96
CA CYS A 135 15.56 3.85 25.80
C CYS A 135 14.30 4.54 25.26
N HIS A 136 14.37 5.83 24.88
CA HIS A 136 13.21 6.56 24.37
C HIS A 136 12.72 6.01 23.03
N PHE A 137 13.65 5.66 22.13
CA PHE A 137 13.32 5.03 20.85
C PHE A 137 12.69 3.65 21.05
N PHE A 138 13.27 2.82 21.92
CA PHE A 138 12.74 1.49 22.23
C PHE A 138 11.35 1.57 22.89
N LEU A 139 11.15 2.51 23.82
CA LEU A 139 9.87 2.69 24.50
C LEU A 139 8.80 3.23 23.54
N SER A 140 9.16 4.16 22.65
CA SER A 140 8.25 4.66 21.61
C SER A 140 7.85 3.55 20.63
N PHE A 141 8.82 2.74 20.19
CA PHE A 141 8.56 1.58 19.33
C PHE A 141 7.65 0.55 20.01
N LEU A 142 7.86 0.25 21.29
CA LEU A 142 6.99 -0.62 22.07
C LEU A 142 5.55 -0.10 22.15
N MET A 143 5.37 1.21 22.37
CA MET A 143 4.03 1.81 22.45
C MET A 143 3.28 1.73 21.12
N VAL A 144 3.98 1.90 19.98
CA VAL A 144 3.39 1.75 18.63
C VAL A 144 2.86 0.33 18.38
N ILE A 145 3.43 -0.69 19.02
CA ILE A 145 2.99 -2.09 18.86
C ILE A 145 1.93 -2.47 19.89
N LEU A 146 2.17 -2.17 21.17
CA LEU A 146 1.32 -2.63 22.28
C LEU A 146 -0.04 -1.95 22.29
N VAL A 147 -0.11 -0.65 21.95
CA VAL A 147 -1.36 0.12 21.99
C VAL A 147 -2.38 -0.40 20.96
N PRO A 148 -2.03 -0.63 19.66
CA PRO A 148 -2.96 -1.23 18.71
C PRO A 148 -3.41 -2.64 19.11
N ILE A 149 -2.51 -3.48 19.63
CA ILE A 149 -2.86 -4.83 20.09
C ILE A 149 -3.90 -4.77 21.20
N ALA A 150 -3.63 -3.97 22.24
CA ALA A 150 -4.58 -3.75 23.33
C ALA A 150 -5.92 -3.19 22.83
N GLY A 151 -5.89 -2.26 21.88
CA GLY A 151 -7.08 -1.70 21.24
C GLY A 151 -7.91 -2.76 20.51
N VAL A 152 -7.29 -3.66 19.75
CA VAL A 152 -7.98 -4.76 19.07
C VAL A 152 -8.64 -5.70 20.06
N PHE A 153 -7.93 -6.06 21.14
CA PHE A 153 -8.50 -6.89 22.22
C PHE A 153 -9.68 -6.21 22.91
N ALA A 154 -9.58 -4.91 23.20
CA ALA A 154 -10.68 -4.16 23.81
C ALA A 154 -11.91 -4.09 22.88
N ILE A 155 -11.71 -3.82 21.60
CA ILE A 155 -12.78 -3.73 20.60
C ILE A 155 -13.47 -5.09 20.39
N TYR A 156 -12.74 -6.21 20.51
CA TYR A 156 -13.30 -7.55 20.33
C TYR A 156 -14.51 -7.82 21.26
N TYR A 157 -14.45 -7.35 22.51
CA TYR A 157 -15.52 -7.57 23.51
C TYR A 157 -16.75 -6.67 23.33
N ILE A 158 -16.66 -5.61 22.53
CA ILE A 158 -17.80 -4.72 22.26
C ILE A 158 -18.79 -5.48 21.38
N LYS A 159 -20.05 -5.65 21.80
CA LYS A 159 -21.04 -6.42 21.01
C LYS A 159 -21.50 -5.76 19.70
N PRO A 160 -21.88 -4.47 19.66
CA PRO A 160 -22.39 -3.86 18.43
C PRO A 160 -21.28 -3.57 17.40
N TRP A 161 -21.47 -4.05 16.17
CA TRP A 161 -20.55 -3.82 15.05
C TRP A 161 -20.40 -2.33 14.67
N SER A 162 -21.47 -1.55 14.79
CA SER A 162 -21.44 -0.10 14.55
C SER A 162 -20.37 0.60 15.40
N ILE A 163 -20.28 0.23 16.68
CA ILE A 163 -19.30 0.78 17.63
C ILE A 163 -17.91 0.21 17.36
N ARG A 164 -17.79 -1.09 17.04
CA ARG A 164 -16.49 -1.72 16.70
C ARG A 164 -15.77 -0.98 15.57
N TYR A 165 -16.51 -0.56 14.54
CA TYR A 165 -15.95 0.21 13.43
C TYR A 165 -15.91 1.72 13.71
N GLY A 166 -16.85 2.23 14.50
CA GLY A 166 -16.96 3.65 14.83
C GLY A 166 -15.82 4.18 15.70
N ILE A 167 -15.35 3.40 16.70
CA ILE A 167 -14.24 3.83 17.57
C ILE A 167 -12.97 4.10 16.75
N PRO A 168 -12.46 3.16 15.92
CA PRO A 168 -11.33 3.43 15.04
C PRO A 168 -11.55 4.62 14.09
N ALA A 169 -12.77 4.80 13.56
CA ALA A 169 -13.08 5.94 12.70
C ALA A 169 -12.91 7.28 13.42
N ILE A 170 -13.39 7.40 14.66
CA ILE A 170 -13.24 8.61 15.47
C ILE A 170 -11.77 8.82 15.84
N CYS A 171 -11.07 7.78 16.30
CA CYS A 171 -9.66 7.89 16.67
C CYS A 171 -8.78 8.34 15.50
N THR A 172 -8.99 7.78 14.30
CA THR A 172 -8.22 8.13 13.10
C THR A 172 -8.57 9.54 12.59
N LEU A 173 -9.82 9.96 12.70
CA LEU A 173 -10.22 11.33 12.40
C LEU A 173 -9.56 12.32 13.36
N VAL A 174 -9.59 12.05 14.66
CA VAL A 174 -8.93 12.90 15.67
C VAL A 174 -7.41 12.95 15.42
N ALA A 175 -6.77 11.82 15.12
CA ALA A 175 -5.36 11.78 14.76
C ALA A 175 -5.06 12.61 13.50
N THR A 176 -5.93 12.56 12.49
CA THR A 176 -5.82 13.36 11.27
C THR A 176 -5.93 14.86 11.57
N LEU A 177 -6.85 15.26 12.47
CA LEU A 177 -7.00 16.64 12.89
C LEU A 177 -5.79 17.14 13.70
N ILE A 178 -5.23 16.31 14.57
CA ILE A 178 -3.99 16.63 15.29
C ILE A 178 -2.81 16.75 14.32
N PHE A 179 -2.71 15.84 13.35
CA PHE A 179 -1.69 15.95 12.30
C PHE A 179 -1.81 17.27 11.53
N LEU A 180 -3.04 17.72 11.26
CA LEU A 180 -3.27 19.01 10.60
C LEU A 180 -2.80 20.23 11.40
N THR A 181 -2.85 20.21 12.73
CA THR A 181 -2.39 21.36 13.53
C THR A 181 -0.88 21.60 13.39
N GLY A 182 -0.10 20.55 13.12
CA GLY A 182 1.34 20.64 12.87
C GLY A 182 1.73 21.07 11.46
N SER A 183 0.77 21.23 10.53
CA SER A 183 1.04 21.42 9.09
C SER A 183 1.99 22.58 8.75
N CYS A 184 1.97 23.66 9.53
CA CYS A 184 2.83 24.82 9.30
C CYS A 184 4.27 24.62 9.81
N SER A 185 4.50 23.62 10.66
CA SER A 185 5.80 23.34 11.29
C SER A 185 6.56 22.18 10.64
N TYR A 186 5.91 21.42 9.75
CA TYR A 186 6.53 20.26 9.13
C TYR A 186 7.52 20.64 8.03
N HIS A 187 8.69 20.01 8.05
CA HIS A 187 9.64 20.09 6.95
C HIS A 187 9.11 19.25 5.79
N THR A 188 8.82 19.88 4.65
CA THR A 188 8.30 19.18 3.48
C THR A 188 9.26 19.32 2.31
N HIS A 189 9.73 18.20 1.77
CA HIS A 189 10.47 18.21 0.51
C HIS A 189 9.53 18.30 -0.70
N ARG A 190 9.92 19.10 -1.70
CA ARG A 190 9.19 19.16 -2.97
C ARG A 190 9.43 17.87 -3.77
N ALA A 191 8.41 17.43 -4.49
CA ALA A 191 8.49 16.34 -5.47
C ALA A 191 9.67 16.57 -6.44
N GLN A 192 10.65 15.66 -6.45
CA GLN A 192 11.86 15.77 -7.26
C GLN A 192 11.73 15.10 -8.64
N GLY A 193 10.54 14.57 -8.97
CA GLY A 193 10.24 13.81 -10.18
C GLY A 193 10.31 12.31 -9.93
N SER A 194 9.50 11.54 -10.67
CA SER A 194 9.42 10.08 -10.45
C SER A 194 10.45 9.28 -11.27
N PRO A 195 11.15 8.31 -10.65
CA PRO A 195 12.01 7.35 -11.35
C PRO A 195 11.27 6.60 -12.47
N LEU A 196 9.96 6.33 -12.31
CA LEU A 196 9.15 5.72 -13.36
C LEU A 196 9.03 6.61 -14.60
N THR A 197 8.92 7.93 -14.41
CA THR A 197 8.92 8.87 -15.54
C THR A 197 10.25 8.82 -16.29
N THR A 198 11.37 8.73 -15.55
CA THR A 198 12.70 8.55 -16.14
C THR A 198 12.81 7.26 -16.93
N LEU A 199 12.31 6.15 -16.39
CA LEU A 199 12.26 4.86 -17.07
C LEU A 199 11.48 4.95 -18.40
N PHE A 200 10.28 5.54 -18.40
CA PHE A 200 9.50 5.73 -19.63
C PHE A 200 10.20 6.64 -20.64
N ARG A 201 10.85 7.73 -20.18
CA ARG A 201 11.65 8.60 -21.05
C ARG A 201 12.77 7.82 -21.74
N VAL A 202 13.50 6.97 -21.00
CA VAL A 202 14.58 6.15 -21.54
C VAL A 202 14.06 5.17 -22.59
N PHE A 203 12.91 4.52 -22.33
CA PHE A 203 12.27 3.65 -23.32
C PHE A 203 11.86 4.39 -24.59
N VAL A 204 11.16 5.52 -24.45
CA VAL A 204 10.72 6.34 -25.59
C VAL A 204 11.92 6.87 -26.38
N ALA A 205 12.95 7.38 -25.70
CA ALA A 205 14.16 7.88 -26.34
C ALA A 205 14.93 6.77 -27.06
N SER A 206 15.08 5.59 -26.45
CA SER A 206 15.72 4.43 -27.08
C SER A 206 14.93 3.93 -28.30
N ALA A 207 13.60 3.80 -28.18
CA ALA A 207 12.72 3.36 -29.26
C ALA A 207 12.75 4.34 -30.45
N SER A 208 12.77 5.66 -30.18
CA SER A 208 12.88 6.68 -31.23
C SER A 208 14.19 6.59 -32.03
N LYS A 209 15.22 5.94 -31.45
CA LYS A 209 16.55 5.74 -32.04
C LYS A 209 16.83 4.28 -32.38
N ILE A 210 15.79 3.43 -32.46
CA ILE A 210 15.94 1.97 -32.61
C ILE A 210 16.76 1.55 -33.84
N PHE A 211 16.69 2.30 -34.94
CA PHE A 211 17.43 2.03 -36.18
C PHE A 211 18.88 2.53 -36.16
N ARG A 212 19.32 3.22 -35.11
CA ARG A 212 20.72 3.64 -34.95
C ARG A 212 21.57 2.48 -34.42
N ARG A 213 22.84 2.45 -34.82
CA ARG A 213 23.81 1.47 -34.28
C ARG A 213 24.00 1.72 -32.79
N CYS A 214 24.13 0.65 -32.00
CA CYS A 214 24.47 0.80 -30.58
C CYS A 214 25.85 1.48 -30.47
N PRO A 215 25.99 2.44 -29.55
CA PRO A 215 27.25 3.12 -29.33
C PRO A 215 28.30 2.10 -28.85
N ARG A 216 29.49 2.19 -29.43
CA ARG A 216 30.65 1.38 -29.06
C ARG A 216 31.58 2.11 -28.09
N ASP A 217 31.46 3.42 -28.03
CA ASP A 217 32.39 4.30 -27.33
C ASP A 217 31.62 5.24 -26.39
N ALA A 218 32.08 5.35 -25.14
CA ALA A 218 31.41 6.13 -24.09
C ALA A 218 31.42 7.63 -24.39
N SER A 219 32.37 8.09 -25.21
CA SER A 219 32.53 9.47 -25.67
C SER A 219 31.36 10.00 -26.51
N GLN A 220 30.49 9.12 -27.02
CA GLN A 220 29.34 9.48 -27.87
C GLN A 220 28.03 9.62 -27.09
N LEU A 221 28.07 9.37 -25.78
CA LEU A 221 26.90 9.39 -24.90
C LEU A 221 26.79 10.73 -24.17
N TYR A 222 25.56 11.19 -23.99
CA TYR A 222 25.27 12.42 -23.30
C TYR A 222 25.34 12.24 -21.77
N GLU A 223 26.27 12.93 -21.13
CA GLU A 223 26.34 13.09 -19.67
C GLU A 223 26.66 14.54 -19.32
N ARG A 224 26.10 15.05 -18.21
CA ARG A 224 26.37 16.43 -17.79
C ARG A 224 27.76 16.50 -17.15
N ARG A 225 28.58 17.45 -17.60
CA ARG A 225 30.00 17.56 -17.24
C ARG A 225 30.25 17.92 -15.75
N ASP A 226 29.21 18.30 -15.01
CA ASP A 226 29.28 18.73 -13.61
C ASP A 226 29.29 17.56 -12.60
N ASP A 227 28.96 16.33 -13.02
CA ASP A 227 28.65 15.25 -12.07
C ASP A 227 29.85 14.36 -11.69
N GLY A 228 31.08 14.58 -12.20
CA GLY A 228 32.34 14.01 -11.68
C GLY A 228 32.52 12.47 -11.63
N TYR A 229 31.47 11.68 -11.79
CA TYR A 229 31.48 10.23 -11.67
C TYR A 229 31.53 9.58 -13.06
N GLN A 230 32.61 8.86 -13.33
CA GLN A 230 32.72 8.01 -14.52
C GLN A 230 31.92 6.74 -14.26
N ILE A 231 30.68 6.70 -14.77
CA ILE A 231 29.73 5.61 -14.49
C ILE A 231 30.18 4.34 -15.24
N SER A 232 30.32 3.24 -14.50
CA SER A 232 30.62 1.92 -15.06
C SER A 232 29.46 1.45 -15.94
N HIS A 233 29.71 1.32 -17.24
CA HIS A 233 28.70 0.86 -18.20
C HIS A 233 28.36 -0.62 -18.01
N THR A 234 27.07 -0.94 -17.86
CA THR A 234 26.59 -2.32 -17.76
C THR A 234 26.42 -2.93 -19.17
N PRO A 235 26.97 -4.13 -19.46
CA PRO A 235 26.86 -4.77 -20.78
C PRO A 235 25.48 -5.37 -21.06
N CYS A 236 24.60 -5.45 -20.05
CA CYS A 236 23.21 -5.88 -20.19
C CYS A 236 22.34 -4.75 -20.78
N LEU A 237 21.31 -5.09 -21.56
CA LEU A 237 20.33 -4.13 -22.09
C LEU A 237 20.92 -2.96 -22.91
N ARG A 238 21.97 -3.22 -23.71
CA ARG A 238 22.66 -2.21 -24.56
C ARG A 238 21.77 -1.48 -25.57
N CYS A 239 20.55 -1.95 -25.81
CA CYS A 239 19.58 -1.21 -26.62
C CYS A 239 19.16 0.10 -25.95
N LEU A 240 19.15 0.17 -24.61
CA LEU A 240 18.76 1.36 -23.87
C LEU A 240 19.81 2.48 -23.96
N ASP A 241 21.09 2.14 -24.20
CA ASP A 241 22.16 3.10 -24.45
C ASP A 241 21.87 4.03 -25.63
N LYS A 242 20.98 3.60 -26.54
CA LYS A 242 20.53 4.43 -27.65
C LYS A 242 19.83 5.71 -27.18
N ALA A 243 19.18 5.70 -26.01
CA ALA A 243 18.50 6.86 -25.46
C ALA A 243 19.46 8.06 -25.26
N ALA A 244 20.71 7.79 -24.90
CA ALA A 244 21.73 8.79 -24.61
C ALA A 244 22.60 9.20 -25.81
N ILE A 245 22.31 8.72 -27.03
CA ILE A 245 23.04 9.14 -28.25
C ILE A 245 22.72 10.60 -28.61
N ILE A 246 23.76 11.42 -28.78
CA ILE A 246 23.67 12.78 -29.32
C ILE A 246 23.51 12.69 -30.85
N LEU A 247 22.44 13.27 -31.42
CA LEU A 247 22.27 13.28 -32.87
C LEU A 247 22.99 14.49 -33.46
N ALA A 248 23.97 14.26 -34.34
CA ALA A 248 24.70 15.32 -35.05
C ALA A 248 23.82 16.22 -35.95
N THR A 249 22.58 15.80 -36.24
CA THR A 249 21.66 16.52 -37.14
C THR A 249 20.94 17.70 -36.48
N GLN A 250 21.01 17.86 -35.16
CA GLN A 250 20.36 18.97 -34.44
C GLN A 250 21.31 19.57 -33.39
N PRO A 251 21.18 20.87 -33.08
CA PRO A 251 21.97 21.52 -32.04
C PRO A 251 21.70 20.89 -30.66
N LEU A 252 22.76 20.77 -29.85
CA LEU A 252 22.72 20.10 -28.54
C LEU A 252 21.69 20.74 -27.59
N GLU A 253 21.58 22.07 -27.58
CA GLU A 253 20.63 22.82 -26.74
C GLU A 253 19.17 22.43 -27.01
N GLN A 254 18.81 22.22 -28.28
CA GLN A 254 17.46 21.80 -28.67
C GLN A 254 17.16 20.36 -28.22
N GLN A 255 18.18 19.50 -28.20
CA GLN A 255 18.05 18.12 -27.72
C GLN A 255 17.99 18.05 -26.20
N GLN A 256 18.74 18.89 -25.50
CA GLN A 256 18.70 19.02 -24.03
C GLN A 256 17.34 19.50 -23.54
N ASN A 257 16.70 20.42 -24.28
CA ASN A 257 15.34 20.86 -23.97
C ASN A 257 14.30 19.75 -24.17
N ASN A 258 14.57 18.74 -25.01
CA ASN A 258 13.68 17.60 -25.21
C ASN A 258 14.15 16.34 -24.46
N ARG A 259 13.89 16.32 -23.16
CA ARG A 259 14.22 15.19 -22.27
C ARG A 259 13.61 13.84 -22.67
N TRP A 260 12.60 13.82 -23.53
CA TRP A 260 11.97 12.59 -24.07
C TRP A 260 12.70 12.03 -25.31
N ARG A 261 13.61 12.80 -25.91
CA ARG A 261 14.44 12.36 -27.04
C ARG A 261 15.92 12.23 -26.68
N LEU A 262 16.38 12.86 -25.59
CA LEU A 262 17.74 12.71 -25.08
C LEU A 262 17.71 12.48 -23.56
N CYS A 263 18.28 11.37 -23.11
CA CYS A 263 18.44 11.01 -21.70
C CYS A 263 19.92 10.98 -21.33
N ARG A 264 20.23 11.09 -20.04
CA ARG A 264 21.61 10.96 -19.52
C ARG A 264 22.04 9.50 -19.42
N VAL A 265 23.34 9.23 -19.33
CA VAL A 265 23.86 7.88 -19.08
C VAL A 265 23.46 7.41 -17.70
N THR A 266 23.52 8.27 -16.68
CA THR A 266 22.95 8.05 -15.34
C THR A 266 21.53 7.49 -15.41
N GLU A 267 20.61 8.21 -16.04
CA GLU A 267 19.19 7.83 -16.19
C GLU A 267 19.02 6.48 -16.89
N VAL A 268 19.89 6.16 -17.87
CA VAL A 268 19.87 4.88 -18.59
C VAL A 268 20.37 3.73 -17.72
N GLU A 269 21.48 3.90 -16.99
CA GLU A 269 22.02 2.86 -16.12
C GLU A 269 21.12 2.60 -14.91
N GLU A 270 20.50 3.64 -14.33
CA GLU A 270 19.45 3.48 -13.31
C GLU A 270 18.28 2.64 -13.84
N THR A 271 17.83 2.94 -15.07
CA THR A 271 16.75 2.18 -15.73
C THR A 271 17.13 0.71 -15.94
N LYS A 272 18.38 0.43 -16.36
CA LYS A 272 18.88 -0.95 -16.51
C LYS A 272 18.86 -1.70 -15.19
N SER A 273 19.34 -1.06 -14.11
CA SER A 273 19.34 -1.64 -12.76
C SER A 273 17.92 -2.02 -12.30
N ILE A 274 16.93 -1.14 -12.53
CA ILE A 274 15.52 -1.42 -12.21
C ILE A 274 15.00 -2.63 -13.00
N LEU A 275 15.30 -2.72 -14.31
CA LEU A 275 14.87 -3.84 -15.15
C LEU A 275 15.52 -5.17 -14.73
N CYS A 276 16.76 -5.13 -14.26
CA CYS A 276 17.44 -6.30 -13.70
C CYS A 276 16.84 -6.76 -12.35
N LEU A 277 16.12 -5.89 -11.63
CA LEU A 277 15.46 -6.23 -10.37
C LEU A 277 14.10 -6.93 -10.58
N ILE A 278 13.43 -6.73 -11.73
CA ILE A 278 12.10 -7.29 -12.01
C ILE A 278 12.02 -8.81 -11.80
N PRO A 279 12.97 -9.65 -12.27
CA PRO A 279 12.92 -11.09 -12.04
C PRO A 279 12.94 -11.45 -10.55
N ILE A 280 13.69 -10.71 -9.74
CA ILE A 280 13.74 -10.89 -8.28
C ILE A 280 12.39 -10.52 -7.68
N CYS A 281 11.77 -9.42 -8.12
CA CYS A 281 10.43 -9.01 -7.69
C CYS A 281 9.37 -10.11 -7.94
N THR A 282 9.46 -10.86 -9.03
CA THR A 282 8.49 -11.94 -9.31
C THR A 282 8.51 -13.07 -8.28
N THR A 283 9.65 -13.31 -7.61
CA THR A 283 9.74 -14.34 -6.56
C THR A 283 8.94 -13.98 -5.31
N PHE A 284 8.74 -12.69 -5.03
CA PHE A 284 7.92 -12.23 -3.91
C PHE A 284 6.42 -12.49 -4.10
N ILE A 285 5.98 -12.76 -5.34
CA ILE A 285 4.59 -13.15 -5.61
C ILE A 285 4.25 -14.46 -4.90
N LEU A 286 5.17 -15.44 -4.91
CA LEU A 286 4.97 -16.72 -4.22
C LEU A 286 4.86 -16.53 -2.69
N MET A 287 5.69 -15.65 -2.12
CA MET A 287 5.59 -15.30 -0.71
C MET A 287 4.24 -14.65 -0.39
N GLY A 288 3.75 -13.74 -1.24
CA GLY A 288 2.43 -13.11 -1.08
C GLY A 288 1.27 -14.12 -1.07
N VAL A 289 1.33 -15.14 -1.92
CA VAL A 289 0.33 -16.24 -1.93
C VAL A 289 0.33 -16.97 -0.59
N VAL A 290 1.50 -17.31 -0.05
CA VAL A 290 1.63 -18.01 1.24
C VAL A 290 1.08 -17.16 2.39
N SER A 291 1.41 -15.85 2.41
CA SER A 291 0.89 -14.94 3.44
C SER A 291 -0.64 -14.77 3.39
N SER A 292 -1.25 -14.81 2.19
CA SER A 292 -2.70 -14.72 2.04
C SER A 292 -3.46 -15.89 2.67
N ILE A 293 -2.85 -17.09 2.68
CA ILE A 293 -3.43 -18.29 3.29
C ILE A 293 -3.51 -18.12 4.82
N GLY A 294 -2.48 -17.53 5.44
CA GLY A 294 -2.44 -17.34 6.89
C GLY A 294 -3.57 -16.46 7.44
N ASN A 295 -3.91 -15.37 6.75
CA ASN A 295 -4.97 -14.44 7.18
C ASN A 295 -6.39 -15.01 7.11
N THR A 296 -6.57 -16.15 6.44
CA THR A 296 -7.89 -16.77 6.23
C THR A 296 -8.00 -18.12 6.93
N TYR A 297 -7.04 -19.02 6.70
CA TYR A 297 -7.11 -20.41 7.17
C TYR A 297 -6.89 -20.56 8.69
N PHE A 298 -6.05 -19.73 9.32
CA PHE A 298 -5.84 -19.80 10.78
C PHE A 298 -7.04 -19.29 11.59
N ILE A 299 -7.86 -18.41 11.00
CA ILE A 299 -9.09 -17.93 11.65
C ILE A 299 -10.12 -19.06 11.72
N GLU A 300 -10.23 -19.91 10.70
CA GLU A 300 -11.11 -21.08 10.71
C GLU A 300 -10.67 -22.12 11.73
N GLN A 301 -9.38 -22.47 11.77
CA GLN A 301 -8.85 -23.42 12.77
C GLN A 301 -9.06 -22.94 14.22
N GLY A 302 -9.19 -21.64 14.44
CA GLY A 302 -9.46 -21.05 15.75
C GLY A 302 -10.94 -20.94 16.12
N ASN A 303 -11.88 -21.27 15.22
CA ASN A 303 -13.31 -21.10 15.46
C ASN A 303 -13.87 -22.27 16.32
N PRO A 304 -14.42 -22.02 17.52
CA PRO A 304 -14.92 -23.07 18.41
C PRO A 304 -16.06 -23.91 17.81
N HIS A 305 -16.83 -23.34 16.88
CA HIS A 305 -17.96 -24.02 16.25
C HIS A 305 -17.55 -25.23 15.38
N GLU A 306 -16.37 -25.21 14.76
CA GLU A 306 -15.82 -26.38 14.06
C GLU A 306 -15.19 -27.38 15.02
N SER A 307 -14.57 -26.93 16.11
CA SER A 307 -13.97 -27.83 17.11
C SER A 307 -14.99 -28.80 17.73
N GLN A 308 -16.26 -28.36 17.87
CA GLN A 308 -17.37 -29.20 18.33
C GLN A 308 -17.93 -30.14 17.24
N SER A 309 -17.80 -29.79 15.96
CA SER A 309 -18.18 -30.68 14.85
C SER A 309 -17.25 -31.91 14.79
N TRP A 310 -15.96 -31.74 15.09
CA TRP A 310 -15.01 -32.85 15.18
C TRP A 310 -15.29 -33.78 16.37
N THR A 311 -15.69 -33.24 17.53
CA THR A 311 -16.03 -34.06 18.71
C THR A 311 -17.34 -34.82 18.53
N HIS A 312 -18.34 -34.24 17.86
CA HIS A 312 -19.60 -34.95 17.57
C HIS A 312 -19.45 -36.03 16.48
N LYS A 313 -18.61 -35.82 15.45
CA LYS A 313 -18.33 -36.86 14.45
C LYS A 313 -17.54 -38.03 15.03
N GLY A 314 -16.59 -37.77 15.94
CA GLY A 314 -15.81 -38.81 16.61
C GLY A 314 -16.60 -39.67 17.60
N SER A 315 -17.74 -39.19 18.11
CA SER A 315 -18.60 -39.95 19.03
C SER A 315 -19.67 -40.82 18.33
N SER A 316 -19.85 -40.69 17.01
CA SER A 316 -20.92 -41.38 16.27
C SER A 316 -20.50 -42.66 15.54
N SER A 317 -19.21 -43.01 15.53
CA SER A 317 -18.73 -44.28 14.96
C SER A 317 -18.79 -45.40 16.00
N ASN A 318 -19.98 -45.94 16.22
CA ASN A 318 -20.20 -47.16 16.98
C ASN A 318 -19.84 -48.37 16.07
N PRO A 319 -18.91 -49.27 16.45
CA PRO A 319 -18.60 -50.43 15.63
C PRO A 319 -19.66 -51.51 15.89
N SER A 320 -20.64 -51.61 15.01
CA SER A 320 -21.61 -52.71 15.00
C SER A 320 -21.24 -53.70 13.90
N MET A 321 -20.62 -54.82 14.33
CA MET A 321 -20.92 -56.19 13.89
C MET A 321 -20.60 -56.59 12.43
N VAL A 322 -19.53 -57.38 12.24
CA VAL A 322 -19.54 -58.55 11.34
C VAL A 322 -18.66 -59.65 11.98
N LEU A 323 -19.33 -60.73 12.39
CA LEU A 323 -18.90 -62.12 12.68
C LEU A 323 -17.52 -62.38 13.31
#